data_AF-A0A7Z6XFH6-F1
#
_entry.id   AF-A0A7Z6XFH6-F1
#
_cell.length_a   1.000
_cell.length_b   1.000
_cell.length_c   1.000
_cell.angle_alpha   90.00
_cell.angle_beta   90.00
_cell.angle_gamma   90.00
#
_symmetry.space_group_name_H-M   'P 1'
#
loop_
_entity.id
_entity.type
_entity.pdbx_description
1 polymer ?
#
loop_
_entity_poly.entity_id
_entity_poly.type
_entity_poly.pdbx_seq_one_letter_code
_entity_poly.pdbx_strand_id
1 'polypeptide(L)'
;MTHAILRPYRPEDRDALFDICIDLLPSHQRYGYGRRLMETFLDALHARGVPAVHLSMLTSNTPARAFYDRVGFHEIAVPDPGPVTYLGRSTAATPPR
;
A
#
# COMPACT_ATOMS: atom_id res chain seq x y z
N MET A 1 12.14 23.89 -3.90
CA MET A 1 10.91 23.69 -4.69
C MET A 1 11.20 22.64 -5.75
N THR A 2 10.23 21.75 -5.99
CA THR A 2 9.96 21.02 -7.27
C THR A 2 10.94 19.95 -7.75
N HIS A 3 10.54 18.83 -8.34
CA HIS A 3 9.24 18.20 -8.63
C HIS A 3 9.54 16.68 -8.65
N ALA A 4 8.70 15.81 -8.08
CA ALA A 4 8.93 14.36 -8.13
C ALA A 4 8.66 13.81 -9.54
N ILE A 5 9.55 12.96 -10.06
CA ILE A 5 9.47 12.29 -11.37
C ILE A 5 9.43 10.78 -11.14
N LEU A 6 8.34 10.11 -11.54
CA LEU A 6 8.19 8.66 -11.45
C LEU A 6 8.75 8.00 -12.74
N ARG A 7 9.76 7.14 -12.59
CA ARG A 7 10.42 6.36 -13.66
C ARG A 7 10.35 4.84 -13.32
N PRO A 8 10.38 3.92 -14.32
CA PRO A 8 10.29 2.45 -14.08
C PRO A 8 11.36 1.93 -13.09
N TYR A 9 11.13 0.90 -12.21
CA TYR A 9 12.17 0.46 -11.24
C TYR A 9 13.42 0.00 -11.96
N ARG A 10 14.41 0.88 -11.99
CA ARG A 10 15.79 0.56 -12.28
C ARG A 10 16.51 0.38 -10.94
N PRO A 11 17.59 -0.41 -10.87
CA PRO A 11 18.36 -0.58 -9.63
C PRO A 11 18.76 0.73 -8.94
N GLU A 12 19.10 1.77 -9.71
CA GLU A 12 19.41 3.13 -9.26
C GLU A 12 18.20 4.05 -8.91
N ASP A 13 16.93 3.59 -9.01
CA ASP A 13 15.72 4.34 -8.58
C ASP A 13 15.31 4.10 -7.13
N ARG A 14 16.00 3.18 -6.46
CA ARG A 14 15.65 2.67 -5.12
C ARG A 14 15.65 3.77 -4.04
N ASP A 15 16.40 4.84 -4.26
CA ASP A 15 16.52 5.96 -3.31
C ASP A 15 15.48 7.09 -3.54
N ALA A 16 14.65 7.02 -4.61
CA ALA A 16 13.67 8.06 -5.00
C ALA A 16 12.18 7.62 -4.96
N LEU A 17 11.88 6.37 -4.54
CA LEU A 17 10.54 5.77 -4.55
C LEU A 17 9.91 5.64 -3.14
N PHE A 18 8.58 5.75 -3.06
CA PHE A 18 7.76 5.36 -1.89
C PHE A 18 6.73 4.30 -2.33
N ASP A 19 7.20 3.10 -2.68
CA ASP A 19 6.33 1.93 -2.84
C ASP A 19 6.44 1.02 -1.62
N ILE A 20 5.29 0.55 -1.14
CA ILE A 20 5.20 -0.31 0.04
C ILE A 20 5.04 -1.75 -0.42
N CYS A 21 6.12 -2.53 -0.30
CA CYS A 21 6.02 -3.98 -0.38
C CYS A 21 5.84 -4.55 1.03
N ILE A 22 4.72 -5.22 1.28
CA ILE A 22 4.49 -5.99 2.49
C ILE A 22 4.40 -7.47 2.12
N ASP A 23 5.39 -8.24 2.56
CA ASP A 23 5.44 -9.67 2.35
C ASP A 23 5.68 -10.40 3.67
N LEU A 24 4.98 -11.51 3.84
CA LEU A 24 5.16 -12.42 4.96
C LEU A 24 5.48 -13.81 4.43
N LEU A 25 6.46 -14.46 5.05
CA LEU A 25 6.73 -15.88 4.83
C LEU A 25 5.43 -16.68 4.99
N PRO A 26 5.17 -17.69 4.15
CA PRO A 26 3.94 -18.47 4.21
C PRO A 26 3.62 -19.00 5.62
N SER A 27 4.64 -19.43 6.37
CA SER A 27 4.51 -19.92 7.76
C SER A 27 4.09 -18.87 8.78
N HIS A 28 4.14 -17.59 8.45
CA HIS A 28 3.83 -16.45 9.32
C HIS A 28 2.60 -15.67 8.83
N GLN A 29 1.93 -16.14 7.78
CA GLN A 29 0.67 -15.56 7.32
C GLN A 29 -0.48 -15.94 8.27
N ARG A 30 -1.56 -15.15 8.24
CA ARG A 30 -2.79 -15.37 9.03
C ARG A 30 -2.67 -15.29 10.56
N TYR A 31 -1.51 -14.90 11.10
CA TYR A 31 -1.31 -14.58 12.53
C TYR A 31 -1.53 -13.11 12.89
N GLY A 32 -2.08 -12.30 11.97
CA GLY A 32 -2.32 -10.87 12.19
C GLY A 32 -1.10 -9.96 11.97
N TYR A 33 0.08 -10.52 11.70
CA TYR A 33 1.30 -9.73 11.49
C TYR A 33 1.19 -8.74 10.33
N GLY A 34 0.54 -9.10 9.23
CA GLY A 34 0.41 -8.23 8.06
C GLY A 34 -0.39 -6.97 8.38
N ARG A 35 -1.48 -7.14 9.15
CA ARG A 35 -2.28 -6.02 9.66
C ARG A 35 -1.43 -5.13 10.56
N ARG A 36 -0.74 -5.72 11.55
CA ARG A 36 0.08 -4.97 12.51
C ARG A 36 1.19 -4.17 11.82
N LEU A 37 1.86 -4.75 10.82
CA LEU A 37 2.87 -4.06 10.02
C LEU A 37 2.27 -2.87 9.27
N MET A 38 1.13 -3.06 8.60
CA MET A 38 0.48 -2.01 7.84
C MET A 38 -0.06 -0.89 8.75
N GLU A 39 -0.67 -1.22 9.88
CA GLU A 39 -1.13 -0.23 10.88
C GLU A 39 0.04 0.58 11.42
N THR A 40 1.13 -0.07 11.82
CA THR A 40 2.35 0.62 12.29
C THR A 40 2.90 1.58 11.24
N PHE A 41 2.91 1.15 9.97
CA PHE A 41 3.37 1.98 8.86
C PHE A 41 2.46 3.20 8.61
N LEU A 42 1.14 3.00 8.60
CA LEU A 42 0.16 4.08 8.43
C LEU A 42 0.23 5.09 9.58
N ASP A 43 0.36 4.63 10.82
CA ASP A 43 0.52 5.48 12.00
C ASP A 43 1.79 6.34 11.89
N ALA A 44 2.90 5.74 11.46
CA ALA A 44 4.16 6.47 11.26
C ALA A 44 4.05 7.54 10.17
N LEU A 45 3.35 7.26 9.07
CA LEU A 45 3.08 8.25 8.02
C LEU A 45 2.16 9.37 8.51
N HIS A 46 1.10 9.02 9.22
CA HIS A 46 0.16 9.99 9.78
C HIS A 46 0.87 10.95 10.75
N ALA A 47 1.72 10.42 11.63
CA ALA A 47 2.51 11.23 12.56
C ALA A 47 3.47 12.21 11.85
N ARG A 48 3.85 11.92 10.60
CA ARG A 48 4.68 12.78 9.75
C ARG A 48 3.86 13.73 8.86
N GLY A 49 2.54 13.79 9.05
CA GLY A 49 1.63 14.64 8.29
C GLY A 49 1.35 14.14 6.87
N VAL A 50 1.67 12.89 6.54
CA VAL A 50 1.31 12.29 5.24
C VAL A 50 -0.15 11.86 5.31
N PRO A 51 -1.07 12.42 4.50
CA PRO A 51 -2.51 12.26 4.71
C PRO A 51 -3.10 10.97 4.13
N ALA A 52 -2.43 10.36 3.14
CA ALA A 52 -2.93 9.21 2.42
C ALA A 52 -1.81 8.39 1.79
N VAL A 53 -2.11 7.13 1.50
CA VAL A 53 -1.25 6.23 0.71
C VAL A 53 -2.06 5.52 -0.35
N HIS A 54 -1.37 5.11 -1.41
CA HIS A 54 -1.88 4.18 -2.40
C HIS A 54 -0.85 3.08 -2.63
N LEU A 55 -1.31 2.00 -3.25
CA LEU A 55 -0.47 0.88 -3.70
C LEU A 55 -1.04 0.30 -4.98
N SER A 56 -0.20 -0.46 -5.69
CA SER A 56 -0.63 -1.30 -6.79
C SER A 56 -0.44 -2.77 -6.42
N MET A 57 -1.29 -3.63 -6.95
CA MET A 57 -1.18 -5.08 -6.83
C MET A 57 -1.63 -5.74 -8.14
N LEU A 58 -1.13 -6.94 -8.45
CA LEU A 58 -1.66 -7.72 -9.57
C LEU A 58 -3.16 -7.98 -9.35
N THR A 59 -4.01 -7.64 -10.33
CA THR A 59 -5.47 -7.84 -10.26
C THR A 59 -5.85 -9.29 -9.99
N SER A 60 -5.03 -10.24 -10.44
CA SER A 60 -5.20 -11.67 -10.19
C SER A 60 -4.90 -12.10 -8.76
N ASN A 61 -4.24 -11.28 -7.94
CA ASN A 61 -3.88 -11.60 -6.56
C ASN A 61 -5.05 -11.32 -5.59
N THR A 62 -6.13 -12.08 -5.75
CA THR A 62 -7.34 -11.95 -4.92
C THR A 62 -7.10 -12.09 -3.41
N PRO A 63 -6.13 -12.90 -2.91
CA PRO A 63 -5.79 -12.89 -1.48
C PRO A 63 -5.26 -11.55 -0.99
N ALA A 64 -4.38 -10.88 -1.76
CA ALA A 64 -3.89 -9.55 -1.42
C ALA A 64 -5.02 -8.52 -1.43
N ARG A 65 -5.93 -8.59 -2.42
CA ARG A 65 -7.13 -7.72 -2.45
C ARG A 65 -7.93 -7.84 -1.15
N ALA A 66 -8.28 -9.06 -0.75
CA ALA A 66 -9.03 -9.30 0.46
C ALA A 66 -8.28 -8.85 1.74
N PHE A 67 -6.94 -8.90 1.74
CA PHE A 67 -6.15 -8.33 2.83
C PHE A 67 -6.29 -6.81 2.89
N TYR A 68 -6.12 -6.12 1.76
CA TYR A 68 -6.20 -4.66 1.70
C TYR A 68 -7.60 -4.13 2.01
N ASP A 69 -8.66 -4.83 1.59
CA ASP A 69 -10.04 -4.51 1.96
C ASP A 69 -10.23 -4.53 3.50
N ARG A 70 -9.69 -5.56 4.19
CA ARG A 70 -9.78 -5.69 5.65
C ARG A 70 -8.98 -4.63 6.39
N VAL A 71 -7.91 -4.15 5.78
CA VAL A 71 -7.12 -3.05 6.34
C VAL A 71 -7.88 -1.74 6.15
N GLY A 72 -8.73 -1.60 5.12
CA GLY A 72 -9.52 -0.39 4.87
C GLY A 72 -9.07 0.39 3.64
N PHE A 73 -8.33 -0.26 2.75
CA PHE A 73 -8.09 0.25 1.40
C PHE A 73 -9.35 0.10 0.54
N HIS A 74 -9.51 1.01 -0.39
CA HIS A 74 -10.53 0.95 -1.44
C HIS A 74 -9.87 1.07 -2.80
N GLU A 75 -10.56 0.57 -3.82
CA GLU A 75 -10.10 0.67 -5.20
C GLU A 75 -10.13 2.11 -5.69
N ILE A 76 -9.07 2.50 -6.40
CA ILE A 76 -8.97 3.78 -7.08
C ILE A 76 -9.11 3.50 -8.57
N ALA A 77 -10.07 4.19 -9.21
CA ALA A 77 -10.25 4.11 -10.64
C ALA A 77 -9.03 4.71 -11.36
N VAL A 78 -8.30 3.86 -12.08
CA VAL A 78 -7.19 4.25 -12.95
C VAL A 78 -7.52 3.76 -14.36
N PRO A 79 -7.60 4.65 -15.37
CA PRO A 79 -7.79 4.25 -16.77
C PRO A 79 -6.66 3.33 -17.25
N ASP A 80 -7.01 2.29 -18.01
CA ASP A 80 -6.09 1.34 -18.64
C ASP A 80 -5.00 0.78 -17.70
N PRO A 81 -5.35 0.19 -16.54
CA PRO A 81 -4.38 -0.17 -15.52
C PRO A 81 -3.60 -1.45 -15.86
N GLY A 82 -3.83 -2.05 -17.04
CA GLY A 82 -3.21 -3.30 -17.44
C GLY A 82 -3.51 -4.43 -16.44
N PRO A 83 -2.49 -5.18 -15.96
CA PRO A 83 -2.70 -6.31 -15.08
C PRO A 83 -2.78 -5.94 -13.58
N VAL A 84 -2.74 -4.65 -13.23
CA VAL A 84 -2.73 -4.20 -11.83
C VAL A 84 -4.03 -3.53 -11.41
N THR A 85 -4.33 -3.58 -10.12
CA THR A 85 -5.38 -2.82 -9.45
C THR A 85 -4.71 -1.84 -8.50
N TYR A 86 -5.17 -0.58 -8.52
CA TYR A 86 -4.70 0.46 -7.61
C TYR A 86 -5.65 0.59 -6.44
N LEU A 87 -5.11 0.61 -5.23
CA LEU A 87 -5.86 0.76 -4.00
C LEU A 87 -5.33 1.95 -3.21
N GLY A 88 -6.17 2.63 -2.44
CA GLY A 88 -5.71 3.66 -1.51
C GLY A 88 -6.57 3.83 -0.27
N ARG A 89 -6.07 4.63 0.66
CA ARG A 89 -6.76 5.03 1.89
C ARG A 89 -6.10 6.24 2.55
N SER A 90 -6.82 6.85 3.48
CA SER A 90 -6.25 7.78 4.46
C SER A 90 -5.28 7.07 5.41
N THR A 91 -4.22 7.77 5.83
CA THR A 91 -3.32 7.32 6.91
C THR A 91 -3.93 7.54 8.29
N ALA A 92 -4.99 8.34 8.40
CA ALA A 92 -5.73 8.48 9.65
C ALA A 92 -6.27 7.11 10.09
N ALA A 93 -6.25 6.88 11.40
CA ALA A 93 -6.84 5.70 11.99
C ALA A 93 -8.28 5.53 11.48
N THR A 94 -8.61 4.32 11.01
CA THR A 94 -10.01 4.00 10.74
C THR A 94 -10.75 4.07 12.07
N PRO A 95 -11.80 4.91 12.22
CA PRO A 95 -12.57 4.92 13.46
C PRO A 95 -13.10 3.49 13.72
N PRO A 96 -13.11 3.03 14.98
CA PRO A 96 -13.63 1.71 15.31
C PRO A 96 -15.07 1.60 14.83
N ARG A 97 -15.39 0.47 14.17
CA ARG A 97 -16.73 0.17 13.67
C ARG A 97 -17.63 -0.35 14.79
#